data_AF-A0A9P7UZF7-F1
#
_entry.id   AF-A0A9P7UZF7-F1
#
_cell.length_a   1.000
_cell.length_b   1.000
_cell.length_c   1.000
_cell.angle_alpha   90.00
_cell.angle_beta   90.00
_cell.angle_gamma   90.00
#
_symmetry.space_group_name_H-M   'P 1'
#
loop_
_entity.id
_entity.type
_entity.pdbx_description
1 polymer ?
#
loop_
_entity_poly.entity_id
_entity_poly.type
_entity_poly.pdbx_seq_one_letter_code
_entity_poly.pdbx_strand_id
1 'polypeptide(L)'
;MSILPSAVPVVNLESGSSEAQAASLSQLQSEESSYRSICDTALRGIEQALKREDLDPNVRDKLTPLFSSIKEQKNNLISIISKAQEVEELITSDDDTIEPSAYRQETQSLLEKFTKATGELSLEIGSLGELIAEHDIPV
;
A
#
# COMPACT_ATOMS: atom_id res chain seq x y z
N MET A 1 -20.90 0.29 -10.56
CA MET A 1 -19.95 -0.71 -11.10
C MET A 1 -18.61 -0.34 -10.49
N SER A 2 -18.22 -1.00 -9.41
CA SER A 2 -16.91 -0.70 -8.79
C SER A 2 -15.87 -1.52 -9.51
N ILE A 3 -15.27 -0.91 -10.51
CA ILE A 3 -14.13 -1.47 -11.22
C ILE A 3 -12.98 -1.45 -10.22
N LEU A 4 -12.40 -2.62 -9.91
CA LEU A 4 -11.17 -2.66 -9.14
C LEU A 4 -10.12 -1.76 -9.82
N PRO A 5 -9.40 -0.92 -9.07
CA PRO A 5 -8.40 -0.04 -9.65
C PRO A 5 -7.33 -0.86 -10.37
N SER A 6 -7.07 -0.52 -11.63
CA SER A 6 -6.28 -1.34 -12.57
C SER A 6 -4.77 -1.32 -12.34
N ALA A 7 -4.26 -0.52 -11.41
CA ALA A 7 -2.84 -0.52 -11.06
C ALA A 7 -2.60 0.09 -9.67
N VAL A 8 -1.77 -0.57 -8.88
CA VAL A 8 -1.15 0.02 -7.68
C VAL A 8 -0.04 0.97 -8.15
N PRO A 9 -0.04 2.25 -7.70
CA PRO A 9 0.98 3.20 -8.13
C PRO A 9 2.38 2.71 -7.73
N VAL A 10 3.35 2.90 -8.63
CA VAL A 10 4.75 2.56 -8.43
C VAL A 10 5.52 3.85 -8.18
N VAL A 11 6.19 3.93 -7.03
CA VAL A 11 7.05 5.07 -6.69
C VAL A 11 8.45 4.82 -7.23
N ASN A 12 8.99 5.79 -7.95
CA ASN A 12 10.34 5.73 -8.51
C ASN A 12 11.32 6.14 -7.42
N LEU A 13 12.10 5.19 -6.90
CA LEU A 13 13.03 5.45 -5.80
C LEU A 13 14.35 6.03 -6.32
N GLU A 14 14.65 7.28 -5.98
CA GLU A 14 15.97 7.87 -6.24
C GLU A 14 16.87 7.76 -4.98
N SER A 15 17.72 6.75 -4.96
CA SER A 15 18.72 6.54 -3.90
C SER A 15 19.93 7.46 -4.10
N GLY A 16 19.79 8.74 -3.76
CA GLY A 16 20.79 9.79 -3.94
C GLY A 16 21.00 10.71 -2.73
N SER A 17 21.20 12.01 -2.99
CA SER A 17 21.43 13.08 -1.99
C SER A 17 20.27 13.23 -0.99
N SER A 18 20.46 14.01 0.09
CA SER A 18 19.37 14.33 1.04
C SER A 18 18.14 14.93 0.35
N GLU A 19 18.32 15.68 -0.74
CA GLU A 19 17.22 16.22 -1.56
C GLU A 19 16.48 15.13 -2.35
N ALA A 20 17.18 14.15 -2.91
CA ALA A 20 16.56 13.01 -3.61
C ALA A 20 15.77 12.11 -2.63
N GLN A 21 16.26 11.99 -1.40
CA GLN A 21 15.58 11.28 -0.32
C GLN A 21 14.31 11.99 0.13
N ALA A 22 14.37 13.30 0.37
CA ALA A 22 13.20 14.10 0.67
C ALA A 22 12.16 14.02 -0.46
N ALA A 23 12.58 14.16 -1.72
CA ALA A 23 11.68 14.01 -2.88
C ALA A 23 10.99 12.63 -2.94
N SER A 24 11.73 11.56 -2.62
CA SER A 24 11.17 10.20 -2.56
C SER A 24 10.12 10.08 -1.45
N LEU A 25 10.35 10.66 -0.27
CA LEU A 25 9.39 10.67 0.84
C LEU A 25 8.14 11.51 0.52
N SER A 26 8.30 12.70 -0.07
CA SER A 26 7.15 13.50 -0.51
C SER A 26 6.31 12.78 -1.57
N GLN A 27 6.95 12.00 -2.46
CA GLN A 27 6.24 11.19 -3.45
C GLN A 27 5.40 10.08 -2.78
N LEU A 28 5.91 9.41 -1.73
CA LEU A 28 5.12 8.44 -0.96
C LEU A 28 3.85 9.06 -0.39
N GLN A 29 3.94 10.27 0.15
CA GLN A 29 2.80 10.99 0.72
C GLN A 29 1.75 11.31 -0.33
N SER A 30 2.19 11.76 -1.52
CA SER A 30 1.28 12.11 -2.60
C SER A 30 0.42 10.93 -3.06
N GLU A 31 0.94 9.71 -2.92
CA GLU A 31 0.26 8.47 -3.31
C GLU A 31 -0.56 7.83 -2.17
N GLU A 32 -0.48 8.33 -0.93
CA GLU A 32 -1.20 7.77 0.23
C GLU A 32 -2.70 7.62 -0.06
N SER A 33 -3.30 8.67 -0.63
CA SER A 33 -4.73 8.69 -0.95
C SER A 33 -5.08 7.63 -2.01
N SER A 34 -4.21 7.41 -2.99
CA SER A 34 -4.37 6.34 -3.99
C SER A 34 -4.34 4.97 -3.31
N TYR A 35 -3.34 4.66 -2.49
CA TYR A 35 -3.25 3.36 -1.83
C TYR A 35 -4.43 3.08 -0.89
N ARG A 36 -4.83 4.10 -0.11
CA ARG A 36 -6.02 3.99 0.76
C ARG A 36 -7.26 3.67 -0.05
N SER A 37 -7.49 4.42 -1.14
CA SER A 37 -8.63 4.22 -2.03
C SER A 37 -8.64 2.83 -2.67
N ILE A 38 -7.49 2.34 -3.10
CA ILE A 38 -7.33 0.99 -3.66
C ILE A 38 -7.73 -0.08 -2.65
N CYS A 39 -7.13 -0.02 -1.46
CA CYS A 39 -7.41 -0.98 -0.40
C CYS A 39 -8.89 -0.90 0.03
N ASP A 40 -9.44 0.29 0.19
CA ASP A 40 -10.85 0.49 0.60
C ASP A 40 -11.84 -0.04 -0.43
N THR A 41 -11.54 0.15 -1.73
CA THR A 41 -12.36 -0.39 -2.82
C THR A 41 -12.30 -1.91 -2.82
N ALA A 42 -11.11 -2.50 -2.71
CA ALA A 42 -10.92 -3.95 -2.69
C ALA A 42 -11.58 -4.60 -1.47
N LEU A 43 -11.34 -4.06 -0.27
CA LEU A 43 -11.93 -4.54 0.98
C LEU A 43 -13.46 -4.48 0.93
N ARG A 44 -14.04 -3.38 0.43
CA ARG A 44 -15.48 -3.25 0.29
C ARG A 44 -16.06 -4.28 -0.68
N GLY A 45 -15.39 -4.52 -1.81
CA GLY A 45 -15.80 -5.54 -2.79
C GLY A 45 -15.80 -6.94 -2.16
N ILE A 46 -14.75 -7.28 -1.43
CA ILE A 46 -14.66 -8.57 -0.73
C ILE A 46 -15.74 -8.68 0.36
N GLU A 47 -15.96 -7.65 1.18
CA GLU A 47 -17.00 -7.65 2.21
C GLU A 47 -18.40 -7.86 1.63
N GLN A 48 -18.69 -7.24 0.48
CA GLN A 48 -19.96 -7.42 -0.19
C GLN A 48 -20.12 -8.85 -0.72
N ALA A 49 -19.07 -9.40 -1.34
CA ALA A 49 -19.07 -10.78 -1.80
C ALA A 49 -19.28 -11.77 -0.65
N LEU A 50 -18.56 -11.62 0.47
CA LEU A 50 -18.65 -12.52 1.64
C LEU A 50 -20.03 -12.49 2.33
N LYS A 51 -20.79 -11.41 2.19
CA LYS A 51 -22.16 -11.29 2.73
C LYS A 51 -23.21 -12.05 1.92
N ARG A 52 -22.88 -12.49 0.70
CA ARG A 52 -23.79 -13.26 -0.15
C ARG A 52 -23.96 -14.68 0.38
N GLU A 53 -25.20 -15.10 0.57
CA GLU A 53 -25.53 -16.46 1.01
C GLU A 53 -25.29 -17.51 -0.09
N ASP A 54 -25.36 -17.09 -1.36
CA ASP A 54 -25.16 -17.92 -2.54
C ASP A 54 -23.71 -17.96 -3.06
N LEU A 55 -22.76 -17.37 -2.32
CA LEU A 55 -21.36 -17.41 -2.68
C LEU A 55 -20.81 -18.84 -2.59
N ASP A 56 -20.15 -19.30 -3.66
CA ASP A 56 -19.46 -20.59 -3.68
C ASP A 56 -18.50 -20.74 -2.47
N PRO A 57 -18.58 -21.83 -1.69
CA PRO A 57 -17.73 -22.04 -0.52
C PRO A 57 -16.23 -21.98 -0.82
N ASN A 58 -15.78 -22.47 -1.98
CA ASN A 58 -14.37 -22.41 -2.37
C ASN A 58 -13.93 -20.97 -2.64
N VAL A 59 -14.83 -20.15 -3.19
CA VAL A 59 -14.56 -18.72 -3.40
C VAL A 59 -14.48 -18.00 -2.05
N ARG A 60 -15.41 -18.31 -1.13
CA ARG A 60 -15.39 -17.78 0.24
C ARG A 60 -14.09 -18.10 0.98
N ASP A 61 -13.60 -19.33 0.85
CA ASP A 61 -12.35 -19.78 1.47
C ASP A 61 -11.12 -19.06 0.90
N LYS A 62 -11.16 -18.60 -0.35
CA LYS A 62 -10.09 -17.78 -0.95
C LYS A 62 -10.23 -16.28 -0.63
N LEU A 63 -11.45 -15.75 -0.57
CA LEU A 63 -11.69 -14.33 -0.29
C LEU A 63 -11.40 -13.94 1.16
N THR A 64 -11.67 -14.82 2.12
CA THR A 64 -11.43 -14.55 3.55
C THR A 64 -9.96 -14.24 3.89
N PRO A 65 -8.97 -15.04 3.45
CA PRO A 65 -7.56 -14.71 3.66
C PRO A 65 -7.14 -13.46 2.88
N LEU A 66 -7.62 -13.26 1.64
CA LEU A 66 -7.34 -12.04 0.87
C LEU A 66 -7.84 -10.78 1.58
N PHE A 67 -9.03 -10.82 2.19
CA PHE A 67 -9.56 -9.71 2.97
C PHE A 67 -8.61 -9.33 4.11
N SER A 68 -8.10 -10.33 4.84
CA SER A 68 -7.19 -10.11 5.95
C SER A 68 -5.85 -9.56 5.49
N SER A 69 -5.32 -10.11 4.38
CA SER A 69 -4.05 -9.69 3.78
C SER A 69 -4.09 -8.23 3.32
N ILE A 70 -5.10 -7.86 2.52
CA ILE A 70 -5.25 -6.48 2.01
C ILE A 70 -5.44 -5.49 3.16
N LYS A 71 -6.16 -5.89 4.22
CA LYS A 71 -6.36 -5.06 5.40
C LYS A 71 -5.04 -4.85 6.17
N GLU A 72 -4.22 -5.89 6.29
CA GLU A 72 -2.89 -5.81 6.90
C GLU A 72 -1.96 -4.92 6.06
N GLN A 73 -1.93 -5.11 4.75
CA GLN A 73 -1.11 -4.30 3.85
C GLN A 73 -1.52 -2.82 3.86
N LYS A 74 -2.83 -2.54 3.90
CA LYS A 74 -3.32 -1.17 4.08
C LYS A 74 -2.74 -0.52 5.33
N ASN A 75 -2.81 -1.21 6.47
CA ASN A 75 -2.31 -0.69 7.74
C ASN A 75 -0.78 -0.52 7.72
N ASN A 76 -0.07 -1.48 7.12
CA ASN A 76 1.38 -1.44 6.96
C ASN A 76 1.82 -0.23 6.11
N LEU A 77 1.19 -0.04 4.94
CA LEU A 77 1.45 1.11 4.06
C LEU A 77 1.19 2.44 4.76
N ILE A 78 0.06 2.57 5.46
CA ILE A 78 -0.24 3.79 6.24
C ILE A 78 0.85 4.03 7.29
N SER A 79 1.27 2.99 8.03
CA SER A 79 2.31 3.11 9.04
C SER A 79 3.67 3.52 8.44
N ILE A 80 4.02 2.98 7.28
CA ILE A 80 5.26 3.33 6.58
C ILE A 80 5.21 4.79 6.11
N ILE A 81 4.08 5.21 5.53
CA ILE A 81 3.89 6.59 5.07
C ILE A 81 3.96 7.56 6.24
N SER A 82 3.25 7.32 7.35
CA SER A 82 3.32 8.18 8.54
C SER A 82 4.75 8.34 9.05
N LYS A 83 5.50 7.22 9.10
CA LYS A 83 6.89 7.26 9.54
C LYS A 83 7.82 7.96 8.54
N ALA A 84 7.51 7.89 7.24
CA ALA A 84 8.20 8.67 6.21
C ALA A 84 7.99 10.19 6.40
N GLN A 85 6.80 10.62 6.86
CA GLN A 85 6.56 12.05 7.17
C GLN A 85 7.39 12.51 8.36
N GLU A 86 7.45 11.71 9.43
CA GLU A 86 8.29 12.01 10.60
C GLU A 86 9.77 12.18 10.19
N VAL A 87 10.29 11.30 9.33
CA VAL A 87 11.68 11.39 8.87
C VAL A 87 11.92 12.60 7.97
N GLU A 88 10.96 12.96 7.10
CA GLU A 88 11.05 14.15 6.24
C GLU A 88 11.07 15.45 7.07
N GLU A 89 10.26 15.54 8.12
CA GLU A 89 10.25 16.67 9.06
C GLU A 89 11.60 16.83 9.77
N LEU A 90 12.25 15.72 10.14
CA LEU A 90 13.59 15.76 10.74
C LEU A 90 14.67 16.22 9.74
N ILE A 91 14.61 15.75 8.49
CA ILE A 91 15.56 16.13 7.43
C ILE A 91 15.45 17.63 7.09
N THR A 92 14.23 18.17 7.11
CA THR A 92 13.96 19.57 6.79
C THR A 92 14.10 20.52 7.97
N SER A 93 14.34 19.98 9.17
CA SER A 93 14.65 20.80 10.36
C SER A 93 16.12 21.25 10.36
N ASP A 94 16.37 22.50 10.75
CA ASP A 94 17.72 23.05 10.99
C ASP A 94 18.33 22.54 12.32
N ASP A 95 17.99 21.31 12.74
CA ASP A 95 18.53 20.71 13.97
C ASP A 95 19.87 20.02 13.69
N ASP A 96 20.95 20.78 13.87
CA ASP A 96 22.35 20.33 13.74
C ASP A 96 22.74 19.17 14.69
N THR A 97 21.84 18.73 15.59
CA THR A 97 22.12 17.63 16.52
C THR A 97 21.89 16.24 15.92
N ILE A 98 21.22 16.12 14.77
CA ILE A 98 20.87 14.85 14.16
C ILE A 98 21.94 14.40 13.14
N GLU A 99 22.55 13.23 13.36
CA GLU A 99 23.61 12.73 12.46
C GLU A 99 23.09 12.45 11.04
N PRO A 100 23.73 13.00 9.99
CA PRO A 100 23.25 12.87 8.63
C PRO A 100 23.22 11.47 8.00
N SER A 101 23.78 10.48 8.67
CA SER A 101 23.82 9.08 8.24
C SER A 101 22.62 8.28 8.77
N ALA A 102 22.06 8.67 9.92
CA ALA A 102 20.97 7.96 10.58
C ALA A 102 19.66 8.10 9.79
N TYR A 103 19.29 9.32 9.36
CA TYR A 103 18.09 9.52 8.54
C TYR A 103 18.20 8.89 7.15
N ARG A 104 19.42 8.73 6.59
CA ARG A 104 19.59 8.06 5.30
C ARG A 104 19.28 6.58 5.39
N GLN A 105 19.78 5.92 6.43
CA GLN A 105 19.49 4.50 6.67
C GLN A 105 18.01 4.29 6.96
N GLU A 106 17.40 5.18 7.75
CA GLU A 106 15.98 5.08 8.06
C GLU A 106 15.11 5.34 6.82
N THR A 107 15.40 6.38 6.04
CA THR A 107 14.75 6.64 4.75
C THR A 107 14.87 5.43 3.83
N GLN A 108 16.08 4.89 3.64
CA GLN A 108 16.27 3.71 2.79
C GLN A 108 15.44 2.51 3.30
N SER A 109 15.44 2.25 4.61
CA SER A 109 14.65 1.17 5.19
C SER A 109 13.15 1.35 4.96
N LEU A 110 12.64 2.59 5.06
CA LEU A 110 11.23 2.90 4.79
C LEU A 110 10.88 2.69 3.32
N LEU A 111 11.74 3.14 2.41
CA LEU A 111 11.54 2.96 0.97
C LEU A 111 11.54 1.47 0.59
N GLU A 112 12.46 0.68 1.12
CA GLU A 112 12.50 -0.77 0.90
C GLU A 112 11.23 -1.47 1.43
N LYS A 113 10.78 -1.13 2.64
CA LYS A 113 9.53 -1.64 3.22
C LYS A 113 8.33 -1.26 2.37
N PHE A 114 8.30 -0.01 1.90
CA PHE A 114 7.23 0.49 1.05
C PHE A 114 7.16 -0.24 -0.29
N THR A 115 8.28 -0.40 -0.99
CA THR A 115 8.34 -1.14 -2.26
C THR A 115 7.90 -2.58 -2.08
N LYS A 116 8.31 -3.21 -0.98
CA LYS A 116 7.84 -4.56 -0.65
C LYS A 116 6.33 -4.60 -0.43
N ALA A 117 5.80 -3.74 0.43
CA ALA A 117 4.37 -3.72 0.77
C ALA A 117 3.48 -3.38 -0.45
N THR A 118 3.91 -2.47 -1.31
CA THR A 118 3.20 -2.14 -2.56
C THR A 118 3.26 -3.28 -3.58
N GLY A 119 4.38 -4.00 -3.66
CA GLY A 119 4.50 -5.21 -4.46
C GLY A 119 3.56 -6.33 -3.99
N GLU A 120 3.50 -6.56 -2.68
CA GLU A 120 2.59 -7.53 -2.05
C GLU A 120 1.13 -7.16 -2.29
N LEU A 121 0.75 -5.89 -2.06
CA LEU A 121 -0.59 -5.39 -2.35
C LEU A 121 -0.96 -5.57 -3.83
N SER A 122 -0.02 -5.33 -4.75
CA SER A 122 -0.27 -5.49 -6.19
C SER A 122 -0.65 -6.93 -6.55
N LEU A 123 0.03 -7.90 -5.94
CA LEU A 123 -0.26 -9.32 -6.14
C LEU A 123 -1.65 -9.68 -5.57
N GLU A 124 -1.97 -9.19 -4.37
CA GLU A 124 -3.27 -9.44 -3.74
C GLU A 124 -4.44 -8.85 -4.53
N ILE A 125 -4.31 -7.62 -5.02
CA ILE A 125 -5.30 -6.97 -5.88
C ILE A 125 -5.44 -7.73 -7.21
N GLY A 126 -4.33 -8.23 -7.76
CA GLY A 126 -4.33 -9.09 -8.95
C GLY A 126 -5.12 -10.39 -8.72
N SER A 127 -4.82 -11.13 -7.65
CA SER A 127 -5.53 -12.36 -7.28
C SER A 127 -7.01 -12.11 -7.01
N LEU A 128 -7.37 -10.97 -6.41
CA LEU A 128 -8.76 -10.59 -6.23
C LEU A 128 -9.46 -10.37 -7.58
N GLY A 129 -8.80 -9.66 -8.50
CA GLY A 129 -9.33 -9.43 -9.86
C GLY A 129 -9.56 -10.73 -10.63
N GLU A 130 -8.63 -11.68 -10.53
CA GLU A 130 -8.77 -13.02 -11.13
C GLU A 130 -9.97 -13.77 -10.56
N LEU A 131 -10.14 -13.77 -9.23
CA LEU A 131 -11.28 -14.45 -8.58
C LEU A 131 -12.62 -13.84 -8.97
N ILE A 132 -12.68 -12.52 -9.08
CA ILE A 132 -13.89 -11.82 -9.53
C ILE A 132 -14.24 -12.20 -10.96
N ALA A 133 -13.23 -12.26 -11.85
CA ALA A 133 -13.42 -12.61 -13.25
C ALA A 133 -13.79 -14.10 -13.44
N GLU A 134 -13.13 -15.00 -12.72
CA GLU A 134 -13.35 -16.45 -12.82
C GLU A 134 -14.74 -16.86 -12.31
N HIS A 135 -15.21 -16.23 -11.24
CA HIS A 135 -16.44 -16.62 -10.55
C HIS A 135 -17.61 -15.65 -10.74
N ASP A 136 -17.49 -14.69 -11.67
CA ASP A 136 -18.50 -13.67 -11.98
C ASP A 136 -19.04 -12.98 -10.70
N ILE A 137 -18.11 -12.58 -9.82
CA ILE A 137 -18.45 -11.97 -8.54
C ILE A 137 -18.85 -10.50 -8.81
N PRO A 138 -20.08 -10.09 -8.55
CA PRO A 138 -20.50 -8.70 -8.70
C PRO A 138 -19.83 -7.85 -7.62
N VAL A 139 -19.07 -6.84 -8.05
CA VAL A 139 -18.35 -5.84 -7.24
C VAL A 139 -18.65 -4.40 -7.64
#